data_AF-A0AAN9EZU0-F1
#
_entry.id   AF-A0AAN9EZU0-F1
#
_cell.length_a   1.000
_cell.length_b   1.000
_cell.length_c   1.000
_cell.angle_alpha   90.00
_cell.angle_beta   90.00
_cell.angle_gamma   90.00
#
_symmetry.space_group_name_H-M   'P 1'
#
loop_
_entity.id
_entity.type
_entity.pdbx_description
1 polymer ?
#
loop_
_entity_poly.entity_id
_entity_poly.type
_entity_poly.pdbx_seq_one_letter_code
_entity_poly.pdbx_strand_id
1 'polypeptide(L)'
;MAEEKGAGSSTPYLEVNCTSSGKTRRFAAGTDAGFAVSLINGKLKTTEPVSLHIEAVKYGEEPIAFGPNSVLVNYGKGWILHTVTKAGLDFVSSRGEINRDTDSPLHEDDGSRARFQDFQNHLDARMDILEASLARLETRIG
;
A
#
# COMPACT_ATOMS: atom_id res chain seq x y z
N MET A 1 10.59 38.21 3.05
CA MET A 1 11.82 37.38 3.05
C MET A 1 11.35 35.94 3.06
N ALA A 2 11.54 35.23 1.94
CA ALA A 2 11.20 33.83 1.80
C ALA A 2 12.42 33.01 2.24
N GLU A 3 12.29 32.22 3.30
CA GLU A 3 13.25 31.16 3.59
C GLU A 3 12.81 29.88 2.87
N GLU A 4 13.40 29.63 1.71
CA GLU A 4 13.49 28.28 1.16
C GLU A 4 14.41 27.44 2.05
N LYS A 5 13.84 26.58 2.89
CA LYS A 5 14.58 25.54 3.60
C LYS A 5 14.64 24.28 2.75
N GLY A 6 15.75 24.18 2.01
CA GLY A 6 16.59 22.99 1.88
C GLY A 6 15.98 21.75 1.23
N ALA A 7 16.34 21.52 -0.02
CA ALA A 7 16.30 20.22 -0.67
C ALA A 7 17.19 19.19 0.06
N GLY A 8 16.59 18.03 0.39
CA GLY A 8 17.20 16.70 0.35
C GLY A 8 18.46 16.42 1.16
N SER A 9 18.38 16.36 2.50
CA SER A 9 19.24 15.41 3.22
C SER A 9 18.71 14.00 2.91
N SER A 10 19.45 13.18 2.17
CA SER A 10 19.15 11.76 2.05
C SER A 10 19.18 11.15 3.45
N THR A 11 18.02 11.00 4.08
CA THR A 11 17.94 10.22 5.30
C THR A 11 18.42 8.81 4.94
N PRO A 12 19.35 8.22 5.71
CA PRO A 12 19.89 6.88 5.40
C PRO A 12 18.82 5.78 5.54
N TYR A 13 17.62 6.17 5.98
CA TYR A 13 16.47 5.32 6.16
C TYR A 13 15.20 5.96 5.58
N LEU A 14 14.23 5.10 5.31
CA LEU A 14 12.87 5.40 4.88
C LEU A 14 11.92 5.12 6.02
N GLU A 15 10.92 5.97 6.19
CA GLU A 15 9.88 5.82 7.20
C GLU A 15 8.59 5.32 6.53
N VAL A 16 8.05 4.22 7.05
CA VAL A 16 6.78 3.63 6.61
C VAL A 16 5.81 3.67 7.78
N ASN A 17 4.67 4.31 7.59
CA ASN A 17 3.60 4.39 8.57
C ASN A 17 2.70 3.16 8.48
N CYS A 18 2.63 2.38 9.55
CA CYS A 18 1.69 1.26 9.62
C CYS A 18 0.30 1.78 9.97
N THR A 19 -0.61 1.78 8.99
CA THR A 19 -2.01 2.22 9.16
C THR A 19 -2.74 1.38 10.21
N SER A 20 -2.43 0.08 10.30
CA SER A 20 -3.08 -0.82 11.27
C SER A 20 -2.72 -0.51 12.72
N SER A 21 -1.46 -0.19 13.00
CA SER A 21 -0.96 -0.02 14.37
C SER A 21 -0.71 1.44 14.75
N GLY A 22 -0.81 2.35 13.78
CA GLY A 22 -0.46 3.76 13.91
C GLY A 22 1.05 4.02 14.11
N LYS A 23 1.89 3.00 14.03
CA LYS A 23 3.34 3.11 14.32
C LYS A 23 4.15 3.32 13.05
N THR A 24 5.11 4.23 13.12
CA THR A 24 6.13 4.41 12.08
C THR A 24 7.27 3.40 12.25
N ARG A 25 7.71 2.81 11.15
CA ARG A 25 8.85 1.88 11.08
C ARG A 25 9.91 2.46 10.15
N ARG A 26 11.18 2.25 10.48
CA ARG A 26 12.33 2.71 9.70
C ARG A 26 13.00 1.55 8.99
N PHE A 27 13.28 1.72 7.71
CA PHE A 27 13.94 0.75 6.84
C PHE A 27 15.15 1.38 6.17
N ALA A 28 16.19 0.60 5.89
CA ALA A 28 17.32 1.11 5.12
C ALA A 28 16.88 1.46 3.69
N ALA A 29 17.53 2.44 3.07
CA ALA A 29 17.37 2.67 1.62
C ALA A 29 17.73 1.39 0.85
N GLY A 30 16.97 1.06 -0.20
CA GLY A 30 17.17 -0.18 -0.96
C GLY A 30 16.39 -1.40 -0.44
N THR A 31 15.60 -1.25 0.63
CA THR A 31 14.79 -2.35 1.16
C THR A 31 13.62 -2.69 0.23
N ASP A 32 13.40 -3.98 -0.03
CA ASP A 32 12.24 -4.46 -0.78
C ASP A 32 10.93 -4.26 0.00
N ALA A 33 9.88 -3.81 -0.69
CA ALA A 33 8.59 -3.54 -0.09
C ALA A 33 7.96 -4.80 0.52
N GLY A 34 8.10 -5.96 -0.12
CA GLY A 34 7.61 -7.24 0.41
C GLY A 34 8.28 -7.61 1.74
N PHE A 35 9.60 -7.44 1.83
CA PHE A 35 10.34 -7.65 3.08
C PHE A 35 9.89 -6.68 4.18
N ALA A 36 9.70 -5.41 3.83
CA ALA A 36 9.20 -4.40 4.78
C ALA A 36 7.80 -4.76 5.31
N VAL A 37 6.89 -5.18 4.44
CA VAL A 37 5.54 -5.65 4.82
C VAL A 37 5.61 -6.86 5.75
N SER A 38 6.44 -7.86 5.47
CA SER A 38 6.62 -9.02 6.35
C SER A 38 7.09 -8.62 7.75
N LEU A 39 8.05 -7.69 7.85
CA LEU A 39 8.53 -7.18 9.14
C LEU A 39 7.49 -6.34 9.88
N ILE A 40 6.64 -5.61 9.17
CA ILE A 40 5.54 -4.86 9.77
C ILE A 40 4.51 -5.84 10.33
N ASN A 41 4.05 -6.79 9.52
CA ASN A 41 3.04 -7.78 9.89
C ASN A 41 3.50 -8.66 11.06
N GLY A 42 4.78 -9.06 11.08
CA GLY A 42 5.35 -9.81 12.20
C GLY A 42 5.40 -9.05 13.54
N LYS A 43 5.15 -7.73 13.52
CA LYS A 43 5.10 -6.89 14.73
C LYS A 43 3.70 -6.38 15.06
N LEU A 44 2.68 -6.83 14.34
CA LEU A 44 1.29 -6.54 14.65
C LEU A 44 0.80 -7.42 15.80
N LYS A 45 -0.15 -6.93 16.57
CA LYS A 45 -0.89 -7.75 17.53
C LYS A 45 -1.86 -8.65 16.77
N THR A 46 -2.27 -9.78 17.36
CA THR A 46 -3.23 -10.72 16.74
C THR A 46 -4.56 -10.08 16.31
N THR A 47 -4.93 -8.95 16.93
CA THR A 47 -6.17 -8.21 16.63
C THR A 47 -6.00 -7.12 15.57
N GLU A 48 -4.77 -6.84 15.11
CA GLU A 48 -4.48 -5.77 14.14
C GLU A 48 -4.54 -6.32 12.70
N PRO A 49 -5.26 -5.67 11.77
CA PRO A 49 -5.35 -6.12 10.39
C PRO A 49 -3.99 -6.15 9.70
N VAL A 50 -3.73 -7.23 8.95
CA VAL A 50 -2.49 -7.39 8.20
C VAL A 50 -2.37 -6.36 7.07
N SER A 51 -1.15 -5.88 6.87
CA SER A 51 -0.79 -5.01 5.74
C SER A 51 -0.63 -5.86 4.48
N LEU A 52 -1.22 -5.40 3.38
CA LEU A 52 -1.17 -6.04 2.07
C LEU A 52 0.05 -5.57 1.28
N HIS A 53 0.22 -4.25 1.19
CA HIS A 53 1.34 -3.61 0.50
C HIS A 53 1.64 -2.24 1.10
N ILE A 54 2.66 -1.58 0.55
CA ILE A 54 3.05 -0.20 0.89
C ILE A 54 2.71 0.69 -0.30
N GLU A 55 2.25 1.90 -0.02
CA GLU A 55 2.04 2.96 -1.00
C GLU A 55 2.78 4.22 -0.58
N ALA A 56 3.16 5.04 -1.56
CA ALA A 56 3.51 6.43 -1.35
C ALA A 56 2.27 7.28 -1.62
N VAL A 57 1.87 8.11 -0.66
CA VAL A 57 0.73 9.02 -0.79
C VAL A 57 1.15 10.47 -0.62
N LYS A 58 0.49 11.34 -1.38
CA LYS A 58 0.58 12.79 -1.29
C LYS A 58 -0.80 13.39 -1.52
N TYR A 59 -1.11 14.46 -0.79
CA TYR A 59 -2.42 15.10 -0.89
C TYR A 59 -2.67 15.63 -2.30
N GLY A 60 -3.80 15.24 -2.90
CA GLY A 60 -4.20 15.66 -4.25
C GLY A 60 -3.52 14.92 -5.40
N GLU A 61 -2.71 13.89 -5.12
CA GLU A 61 -2.06 13.06 -6.13
C GLU A 61 -2.47 11.58 -5.99
N GLU A 62 -2.39 10.83 -7.09
CA GLU A 62 -2.68 9.41 -7.10
C GLU A 62 -1.60 8.64 -6.28
N PRO A 63 -2.01 7.70 -5.39
CA PRO A 63 -1.07 6.87 -4.66
C PRO A 63 -0.18 6.01 -5.57
N ILE A 64 1.08 5.84 -5.19
CA ILE A 64 2.01 4.97 -5.90
C ILE A 64 2.20 3.68 -5.10
N ALA A 65 1.67 2.56 -5.59
CA ALA A 65 1.85 1.26 -4.94
C ALA A 65 3.21 0.62 -5.25
N PHE A 66 3.77 -0.05 -4.24
CA PHE A 66 4.98 -0.83 -4.37
C PHE A 66 4.64 -2.31 -4.45
N GLY A 67 5.03 -2.96 -5.56
CA GLY A 67 5.00 -4.41 -5.68
C GLY A 67 5.97 -5.09 -4.70
N PRO A 68 5.82 -6.40 -4.42
CA PRO A 68 6.57 -7.10 -3.37
C PRO A 68 8.08 -7.12 -3.60
N ASN A 69 8.52 -7.12 -4.87
CA ASN A 69 9.93 -7.11 -5.26
C ASN A 69 10.43 -5.69 -5.62
N SER A 70 9.60 -4.66 -5.38
CA SER A 70 9.97 -3.28 -5.64
C SER A 70 10.76 -2.73 -4.47
N VAL A 71 11.79 -1.95 -4.77
CA VAL A 71 12.58 -1.23 -3.77
C VAL A 71 11.77 -0.04 -3.25
N LEU A 72 11.77 0.17 -1.92
CA LEU A 72 11.19 1.37 -1.33
C LEU A 72 12.00 2.62 -1.72
N VAL A 73 11.30 3.67 -2.13
CA VAL A 73 11.88 4.93 -2.59
C VAL A 73 11.22 6.10 -1.88
N ASN A 74 12.01 7.12 -1.54
CA ASN A 74 11.49 8.40 -1.07
C ASN A 74 11.22 9.31 -2.28
N TYR A 75 9.96 9.65 -2.53
CA TYR A 75 9.56 10.58 -3.60
C TYR A 75 9.72 12.07 -3.23
N GLY A 76 10.19 12.36 -2.02
CA GLY A 76 10.52 13.71 -1.58
C GLY A 76 9.39 14.39 -0.83
N LYS A 77 9.43 15.73 -0.81
CA LYS A 77 8.57 16.55 0.06
C LYS A 77 7.07 16.31 -0.20
N GLY A 78 6.34 15.99 0.87
CA GLY A 78 4.89 15.78 0.84
C GLY A 78 4.47 14.34 0.52
N TRP A 79 5.40 13.48 0.13
CA TRP A 79 5.15 12.05 -0.01
C TRP A 79 5.37 11.33 1.31
N ILE A 80 4.45 10.43 1.64
CA ILE A 80 4.49 9.61 2.86
C ILE A 80 4.33 8.16 2.46
N LEU A 81 5.23 7.28 2.92
CA LEU A 81 5.05 5.85 2.76
C LEU A 81 4.13 5.33 3.87
N HIS A 82 3.13 4.56 3.51
CA HIS A 82 2.24 3.92 4.48
C HIS A 82 1.76 2.55 4.01
N THR A 83 1.28 1.74 4.93
CA THR A 83 0.75 0.41 4.61
C THR A 83 -0.74 0.47 4.28
N VAL A 84 -1.17 -0.31 3.31
CA VAL A 84 -2.58 -0.55 3.02
C VAL A 84 -3.02 -1.86 3.66
N THR A 85 -4.21 -1.88 4.26
CA THR A 85 -4.84 -3.09 4.80
C THR A 85 -6.10 -3.41 4.01
N LYS A 86 -6.61 -4.64 4.11
CA LYS A 86 -7.87 -5.03 3.45
C LYS A 86 -9.04 -4.14 3.86
N ALA A 87 -9.08 -3.72 5.14
CA ALA A 87 -10.06 -2.79 5.72
C ALA A 87 -9.87 -1.32 5.29
N GLY A 88 -8.78 -0.98 4.60
CA GLY A 88 -8.55 0.34 4.03
C GLY A 88 -9.01 0.45 2.58
N LEU A 89 -9.03 -0.67 1.85
CA LEU A 89 -9.43 -0.72 0.44
C LEU A 89 -10.95 -0.52 0.27
N ASP A 90 -11.77 -1.04 1.19
CA ASP A 90 -13.21 -0.82 1.23
C ASP A 90 -13.55 0.65 1.54
N PHE A 91 -12.78 1.32 2.40
CA PHE A 91 -13.03 2.72 2.74
C PHE A 91 -12.70 3.69 1.59
N VAL A 92 -11.65 3.40 0.81
CA VAL A 92 -11.32 4.21 -0.39
C VAL A 92 -12.37 4.03 -1.48
N SER A 93 -12.96 2.83 -1.61
CA SER A 93 -14.03 2.56 -2.55
C SER A 93 -15.33 3.34 -2.23
N SER A 94 -15.55 3.74 -0.97
CA SER A 94 -16.73 4.52 -0.55
C SER A 94 -16.55 6.05 -0.59
N ARG A 95 -15.33 6.56 -0.81
CA ARG A 95 -15.08 8.02 -0.89
C ARG A 95 -15.29 8.62 -2.29
N GLY A 96 -15.68 7.82 -3.27
CA GLY A 96 -16.02 8.25 -4.63
C GLY A 96 -17.42 8.87 -4.80
N GLU A 97 -18.25 8.93 -3.76
CA GLU A 97 -19.59 9.54 -3.83
C GLU A 97 -19.67 10.80 -2.96
N ILE A 98 -19.13 11.91 -3.46
CA ILE A 98 -19.59 13.25 -3.07
C ILE A 98 -20.06 14.02 -4.30
N ASN A 99 -21.38 14.23 -4.37
CA ASN A 99 -22.12 15.15 -5.25
C ASN A 99 -21.76 15.20 -6.74
N ARG A 100 -22.53 14.45 -7.54
CA ARG A 100 -22.84 14.84 -8.91
C ARG A 100 -23.64 16.13 -8.86
N ASP A 101 -23.07 17.22 -9.37
CA ASP A 101 -23.74 18.28 -10.12
C ASP A 101 -22.70 19.37 -10.45
N THR A 102 -21.84 19.09 -11.43
CA THR A 102 -21.56 20.03 -12.53
C THR A 102 -20.73 19.32 -13.61
N ASP A 103 -21.24 19.49 -14.82
CA ASP A 103 -20.80 19.03 -16.13
C ASP A 103 -19.35 19.41 -16.47
N SER A 104 -18.50 18.43 -16.80
CA SER A 104 -17.39 18.52 -17.78
C SER A 104 -16.70 17.16 -17.95
N PRO A 105 -16.50 16.66 -19.20
CA PRO A 105 -15.82 15.40 -19.45
C PRO A 105 -14.30 15.60 -19.47
N LEU A 106 -13.63 15.25 -18.37
CA LEU A 106 -12.19 15.04 -18.38
C LEU A 106 -11.92 13.54 -18.49
N HIS A 107 -11.15 13.21 -19.52
CA HIS A 107 -10.68 11.89 -19.88
C HIS A 107 -9.83 11.32 -18.72
N GLU A 108 -10.45 10.53 -17.85
CA GLU A 108 -9.72 9.77 -16.83
C GLU A 108 -8.99 8.60 -17.51
N ASP A 109 -7.68 8.55 -17.28
CA ASP A 109 -6.77 7.53 -17.79
C ASP A 109 -7.13 6.16 -17.17
N ASP A 110 -7.81 5.33 -17.95
CA ASP A 110 -8.30 3.98 -17.59
C ASP A 110 -7.16 2.96 -17.32
N GLY A 111 -5.90 3.36 -17.58
CA GLY A 111 -4.74 2.49 -17.45
C GLY A 111 -4.33 2.17 -16.01
N SER A 112 -4.48 3.13 -15.09
CA SER A 112 -4.11 2.94 -13.68
C SER A 112 -5.04 1.94 -13.01
N ARG A 113 -6.37 2.14 -13.10
CA ARG A 113 -7.37 1.26 -12.48
C ARG A 113 -7.24 -0.19 -12.95
N ALA A 114 -6.99 -0.42 -14.24
CA ALA A 114 -6.80 -1.75 -14.80
C ALA A 114 -5.57 -2.46 -14.19
N ARG A 115 -4.41 -1.78 -14.11
CA ARG A 115 -3.19 -2.36 -13.54
C ARG A 115 -3.29 -2.66 -12.05
N PHE A 116 -3.99 -1.80 -11.30
CA PHE A 116 -4.25 -2.01 -9.88
C PHE A 116 -5.21 -3.20 -9.66
N GLN A 117 -6.28 -3.30 -10.46
CA GLN A 117 -7.21 -4.42 -10.38
C GLN A 117 -6.54 -5.74 -10.79
N ASP A 118 -5.69 -5.75 -11.81
CA ASP A 118 -4.94 -6.95 -12.23
C ASP A 118 -3.98 -7.44 -11.15
N PHE A 119 -3.30 -6.51 -10.47
CA PHE A 119 -2.43 -6.88 -9.36
C PHE A 119 -3.23 -7.47 -8.18
N GLN A 120 -4.37 -6.88 -7.85
CA GLN A 120 -5.27 -7.39 -6.83
C GLN A 120 -5.83 -8.77 -7.21
N ASN A 121 -6.27 -8.95 -8.46
CA ASN A 121 -6.72 -10.23 -9.00
C ASN A 121 -5.63 -11.30 -8.92
N HIS A 122 -4.37 -10.92 -9.17
CA HIS A 122 -3.23 -11.84 -9.06
C HIS A 122 -2.96 -12.24 -7.61
N LEU A 123 -3.11 -11.33 -6.65
CA LEU A 123 -2.96 -11.64 -5.23
C LEU A 123 -4.11 -12.52 -4.72
N ASP A 124 -5.36 -12.23 -5.09
CA ASP A 124 -6.52 -13.04 -4.72
C ASP A 124 -6.40 -14.45 -5.31
N ALA A 125 -6.01 -14.59 -6.59
CA ALA A 125 -5.76 -15.90 -7.20
C ALA A 125 -4.68 -16.70 -6.46
N ARG A 126 -3.63 -16.04 -5.94
CA ARG A 126 -2.58 -16.73 -5.16
C ARG A 126 -3.06 -17.14 -3.77
N MET A 127 -3.94 -16.36 -3.15
CA MET A 127 -4.56 -16.70 -1.87
C MET A 127 -5.55 -17.86 -2.02
N ASP A 128 -6.34 -17.90 -3.09
CA ASP A 128 -7.24 -19.01 -3.39
C ASP A 128 -6.47 -20.33 -3.59
N ILE A 129 -5.30 -20.26 -4.24
CA ILE A 129 -4.42 -21.43 -4.41
C ILE A 129 -3.87 -21.90 -3.05
N LEU A 130 -3.54 -20.97 -2.14
CA LEU A 130 -3.08 -21.32 -0.80
C LEU A 130 -4.21 -21.93 0.05
N GLU A 131 -5.42 -21.39 0.00
CA GLU A 131 -6.59 -21.95 0.68
C GLU A 131 -6.95 -23.34 0.14
N ALA A 132 -6.98 -23.51 -1.18
CA ALA A 132 -7.24 -24.80 -1.80
C ALA A 132 -6.18 -25.85 -1.44
N SER A 133 -4.93 -25.42 -1.20
CA SER A 133 -3.85 -26.29 -0.77
C SER A 133 -3.98 -26.68 0.70
N LEU A 134 -4.39 -25.75 1.57
CA LEU A 134 -4.69 -26.00 2.99
C LEU A 134 -5.87 -26.97 3.14
N ALA A 135 -6.97 -26.74 2.43
CA ALA A 135 -8.15 -27.60 2.46
C ALA A 135 -7.82 -29.05 2.07
N ARG A 136 -6.94 -29.25 1.06
CA ARG A 136 -6.48 -30.58 0.62
C ARG A 136 -5.55 -31.25 1.63
N LEU A 137 -4.83 -30.49 2.46
CA LEU A 137 -4.04 -31.05 3.56
C LEU A 137 -4.95 -31.54 4.69
N GLU A 138 -6.01 -30.80 5.00
CA GLU A 138 -6.97 -31.14 6.06
C GLU A 138 -7.79 -32.39 5.72
N THR A 139 -8.14 -32.61 4.44
CA THR A 139 -8.84 -33.84 4.02
C THR A 139 -7.95 -35.10 4.03
N ARG A 140 -6.63 -34.95 4.20
CA ARG A 140 -5.67 -36.06 4.17
C ARG A 140 -5.29 -36.60 5.55
N ILE A 141 -5.80 -35.97 6.61
CA ILE A 141 -5.56 -36.32 8.02
C ILE A 141 -6.85 -36.89 8.67
N GLY A 142 -7.97 -36.93 7.93
CA GLY A 142 -9.24 -37.55 8.33
C GLY A 142 -9.38 -39.00 7.84
#